data_AF-A0A1G2RWU1-F1
#
_entry.id   AF-A0A1G2RWU1-F1
#
_cell.length_a   1.000
_cell.length_b   1.000
_cell.length_c   1.000
_cell.angle_alpha   90.00
_cell.angle_beta   90.00
_cell.angle_gamma   90.00
#
_symmetry.space_group_name_H-M   'P 1'
#
loop_
_entity.id
_entity.type
_entity.pdbx_description
1 polymer ?
#
loop_
_entity_poly.entity_id
_entity_poly.type
_entity_poly.pdbx_seq_one_letter_code
_entity_poly.pdbx_strand_id
1 'polypeptide(L)'
;MYPRGKAVQDEKDPHLIAGAAGVGACLGTDFVKINPPKINGEDKPELLEQAVRAAGRTKVICAGGSSTDVRVFLERLYAQIQVGTSGNATGRNIHQKGLKEAVAMCNAISAITFDGKSSQDAFSLYEQQK
;
A
#
# COMPACT_ATOMS: atom_id res chain seq x y z
N MET A 1 1.27 -10.21 6.17
CA MET A 1 2.45 -10.53 6.98
C MET A 1 2.80 -9.31 7.83
N TYR A 2 2.47 -9.34 9.12
CA TYR A 2 2.80 -8.27 10.06
C TYR A 2 3.63 -8.86 11.20
N PRO A 3 4.96 -8.71 11.17
CA PRO A 3 5.81 -9.10 12.28
C PRO A 3 5.43 -8.29 13.52
N ARG A 4 5.03 -8.98 14.59
CA ARG A 4 4.57 -8.37 15.84
C ARG A 4 4.93 -9.23 17.03
N GLY A 5 4.91 -8.61 18.21
CA GLY A 5 5.08 -9.28 19.50
C GLY A 5 6.29 -8.78 20.26
N LYS A 6 6.51 -9.31 21.47
CA LYS A 6 7.52 -8.83 22.42
C LYS A 6 8.95 -8.78 21.85
N ALA A 7 9.27 -9.61 20.86
CA ALA A 7 10.58 -9.68 20.24
C ALA A 7 10.77 -8.68 19.06
N VAL A 8 9.71 -8.03 18.61
CA VAL A 8 9.76 -7.06 17.51
C VAL A 8 9.84 -5.65 18.09
N GLN A 9 11.00 -5.02 17.94
CA GLN A 9 11.24 -3.66 18.45
C GLN A 9 10.62 -2.59 17.56
N ASP A 10 10.75 -2.74 16.25
CA ASP A 10 10.15 -1.86 15.24
C ASP A 10 9.40 -2.69 14.21
N GLU A 11 8.05 -2.62 14.24
CA GLU A 11 7.18 -3.34 13.30
C GLU A 11 7.30 -2.83 11.84
N LYS A 12 7.97 -1.69 11.62
CA LYS A 12 8.10 -1.04 10.31
C LYS A 12 9.54 -0.88 9.85
N ASP A 13 10.48 -1.54 10.51
CA ASP A 13 11.87 -1.60 10.05
C ASP A 13 11.93 -2.19 8.61
N PRO A 14 12.68 -1.55 7.68
CA PRO A 14 12.74 -2.01 6.29
C PRO A 14 13.23 -3.46 6.13
N HIS A 15 14.22 -3.90 6.91
CA HIS A 15 14.73 -5.27 6.82
C HIS A 15 13.70 -6.27 7.35
N LEU A 16 13.01 -5.93 8.44
CA LEU A 16 11.95 -6.76 9.01
C LEU A 16 10.79 -6.92 8.02
N ILE A 17 10.37 -5.84 7.37
CA ILE A 17 9.32 -5.85 6.36
C ILE A 17 9.74 -6.67 5.13
N ALA A 18 11.00 -6.53 4.68
CA ALA A 18 11.52 -7.35 3.58
C ALA A 18 11.57 -8.84 3.93
N GLY A 19 11.99 -9.19 5.15
CA GLY A 19 11.93 -10.56 5.65
C GLY A 19 10.50 -11.10 5.68
N ALA A 20 9.53 -10.29 6.12
CA ALA A 20 8.12 -10.65 6.11
C ALA A 20 7.58 -10.93 4.69
N ALA A 21 8.01 -10.13 3.71
CA ALA A 21 7.68 -10.34 2.30
C ALA A 21 8.30 -11.65 1.76
N GLY A 22 9.58 -11.89 2.07
CA GLY A 22 10.29 -13.11 1.69
C GLY A 22 9.69 -14.38 2.31
N VAL A 23 9.24 -14.34 3.56
CA VAL A 23 8.52 -15.48 4.16
C VAL A 23 7.22 -15.75 3.39
N GLY A 24 6.50 -14.72 2.94
CA GLY A 24 5.32 -14.90 2.08
C GLY A 24 5.67 -15.66 0.79
N ALA A 25 6.80 -15.32 0.18
CA ALA A 25 7.32 -16.00 -1.00
C ALA A 25 7.70 -17.47 -0.73
N CYS A 26 8.40 -17.75 0.37
CA CYS A 26 8.75 -19.12 0.76
C CYS A 26 7.52 -20.00 1.04
N LEU A 27 6.41 -19.41 1.49
CA LEU A 27 5.14 -20.10 1.68
C LEU A 27 4.35 -20.29 0.37
N GLY A 28 4.85 -19.75 -0.76
CA GLY A 28 4.23 -19.91 -2.07
C GLY A 28 2.99 -19.06 -2.29
N THR A 29 2.86 -17.91 -1.62
CA THR A 29 1.67 -17.06 -1.80
C THR A 29 1.70 -16.31 -3.13
N ASP A 30 0.53 -16.12 -3.77
CA ASP A 30 0.45 -15.25 -4.95
C ASP A 30 0.70 -13.78 -4.60
N PHE A 31 0.16 -13.36 -3.45
CA PHE A 31 0.29 -12.01 -2.92
C PHE A 31 0.75 -12.02 -1.47
N VAL A 32 1.48 -11.00 -1.05
CA VAL A 32 1.82 -10.74 0.35
C VAL A 32 1.43 -9.31 0.72
N LYS A 33 0.55 -9.18 1.72
CA LYS A 33 0.17 -7.88 2.28
C LYS A 33 1.13 -7.49 3.39
N ILE A 34 1.77 -6.33 3.29
CA ILE A 34 2.71 -5.80 4.29
C ILE A 34 2.32 -4.38 4.73
N ASN A 35 2.92 -3.92 5.82
CA ASN A 35 2.92 -2.50 6.15
C ASN A 35 4.01 -1.79 5.32
N PRO A 36 3.79 -0.53 4.89
CA PRO A 36 4.88 0.28 4.37
C PRO A 36 5.98 0.45 5.43
N PRO A 37 7.25 0.18 5.10
CA PRO A 37 8.37 0.39 6.00
C PRO A 37 8.59 1.87 6.28
N LYS A 38 9.27 2.17 7.39
CA LYS A 38 9.58 3.54 7.81
C LYS A 38 10.99 3.63 8.36
N ILE A 39 11.63 4.77 8.14
CA ILE A 39 12.87 5.17 8.82
C ILE A 39 12.60 6.52 9.48
N ASN A 40 12.90 6.64 10.77
CA ASN A 40 12.67 7.86 11.55
C ASN A 40 11.21 8.39 11.45
N GLY A 41 10.24 7.49 11.26
CA GLY A 41 8.82 7.82 11.12
C GLY A 41 8.37 8.24 9.71
N GLU A 42 9.31 8.51 8.80
CA GLU A 42 9.03 8.86 7.41
C GLU A 42 8.70 7.62 6.58
N ASP A 43 7.68 7.74 5.73
CA ASP A 43 7.33 6.75 4.72
C ASP A 43 7.99 7.17 3.40
N LYS A 44 8.87 6.32 2.88
CA LYS A 44 9.59 6.53 1.63
C LYS A 44 9.34 5.35 0.72
N PRO A 45 8.70 5.54 -0.45
CA PRO A 45 8.39 4.45 -1.37
C PRO A 45 9.61 3.58 -1.69
N GLU A 46 10.79 4.17 -1.83
CA GLU A 46 12.04 3.48 -2.18
C GLU A 46 12.41 2.37 -1.18
N LEU A 47 11.99 2.49 0.08
CA LEU A 47 12.21 1.47 1.10
C LEU A 47 11.45 0.16 0.79
N LEU A 48 10.39 0.22 -0.03
CA LEU A 48 9.65 -0.96 -0.46
C LEU A 48 10.39 -1.79 -1.51
N GLU A 49 11.37 -1.23 -2.22
CA GLU A 49 12.10 -1.97 -3.25
C GLU A 49 12.76 -3.24 -2.67
N GLN A 50 13.29 -3.15 -1.45
CA GLN A 50 13.89 -4.29 -0.78
C GLN A 50 12.85 -5.38 -0.51
N ALA A 51 11.63 -5.01 -0.10
CA ALA A 51 10.55 -5.96 0.15
C ALA A 51 10.02 -6.57 -1.14
N VAL A 52 9.90 -5.79 -2.22
CA VAL A 52 9.53 -6.26 -3.55
C VAL A 52 10.54 -7.28 -4.07
N ARG A 53 11.85 -6.97 -3.97
CA ARG A 53 12.92 -7.89 -4.36
C ARG A 53 12.90 -9.17 -3.52
N ALA A 54 12.72 -9.06 -2.21
CA ALA A 54 12.65 -10.21 -1.32
C ALA A 54 11.44 -11.13 -1.59
N ALA A 55 10.31 -10.57 -2.04
CA ALA A 55 9.12 -11.33 -2.37
C ALA A 55 9.25 -12.14 -3.68
N GLY A 56 10.24 -11.83 -4.54
CA GLY A 56 10.48 -12.57 -5.77
C GLY A 56 9.25 -12.60 -6.70
N ARG A 57 8.66 -13.78 -6.91
CA ARG A 57 7.45 -13.95 -7.74
C ARG A 57 6.15 -13.64 -7.00
N THR A 58 6.17 -13.56 -5.67
CA THR A 58 5.03 -13.16 -4.86
C THR A 58 4.82 -11.66 -5.00
N LYS A 59 3.60 -11.26 -5.31
CA LYS A 59 3.24 -9.87 -5.54
C LYS A 59 3.04 -9.14 -4.22
N VAL A 60 3.76 -8.05 -4.01
CA VAL A 60 3.63 -7.23 -2.79
C VAL A 60 2.43 -6.29 -2.91
N ILE A 61 1.56 -6.25 -1.89
CA ILE A 61 0.53 -5.22 -1.74
C ILE A 61 0.66 -4.50 -0.40
N CYS A 62 0.45 -3.19 -0.41
CA CYS A 62 0.58 -2.38 0.80
C CYS A 62 -0.75 -2.17 1.52
N ALA A 63 -0.71 -2.16 2.85
CA ALA A 63 -1.85 -1.76 3.67
C ALA A 63 -2.13 -0.25 3.52
N GLY A 64 -3.39 0.13 3.38
CA GLY A 64 -3.79 1.54 3.25
C GLY A 64 -3.61 2.41 4.52
N GLY A 65 -3.27 1.80 5.66
CA GLY A 65 -3.03 2.52 6.91
C GLY A 65 -4.29 3.08 7.58
N SER A 66 -4.09 4.08 8.45
CA SER A 66 -5.18 4.83 9.09
C SER A 66 -5.86 5.78 8.09
N SER A 67 -7.05 6.27 8.46
CA SER A 67 -7.76 7.27 7.67
C SER A 67 -6.89 8.52 7.51
N THR A 68 -6.83 9.06 6.29
CA THR A 68 -6.01 10.23 5.95
C THR A 68 -6.66 11.01 4.81
N ASP A 69 -6.05 12.13 4.43
CA ASP A 69 -6.51 12.92 3.28
C ASP A 69 -6.46 12.09 1.99
N VAL A 70 -7.47 12.26 1.13
CA VAL A 70 -7.63 11.44 -0.08
C VAL A 70 -6.49 11.68 -1.06
N ARG A 71 -6.06 12.93 -1.24
CA ARG A 71 -4.95 13.25 -2.15
C ARG A 71 -3.66 12.61 -1.63
N VAL A 72 -3.36 12.79 -0.35
CA VAL A 72 -2.18 12.17 0.30
C VAL A 72 -2.21 10.64 0.17
N PHE A 73 -3.38 10.02 0.34
CA PHE A 73 -3.52 8.58 0.16
C PHE A 73 -3.20 8.14 -1.28
N LEU A 74 -3.77 8.83 -2.28
CA LEU A 74 -3.61 8.49 -3.70
C LEU A 74 -2.18 8.74 -4.19
N GLU A 75 -1.53 9.81 -3.73
CA GLU A 75 -0.11 10.09 -4.00
C GLU A 75 0.78 8.98 -3.45
N ARG A 76 0.55 8.57 -2.20
CA ARG A 76 1.29 7.46 -1.60
C ARG A 76 1.05 6.16 -2.35
N LEU A 77 -0.20 5.83 -2.69
CA LEU A 77 -0.53 4.63 -3.45
C LEU A 77 0.19 4.61 -4.80
N TYR A 78 0.12 5.73 -5.54
CA TYR A 78 0.81 5.88 -6.82
C TYR A 78 2.31 5.63 -6.67
N ALA A 79 2.96 6.29 -5.71
CA ALA A 79 4.40 6.15 -5.49
C ALA A 79 4.81 4.72 -5.10
N GLN A 80 4.00 4.03 -4.29
CA GLN A 80 4.22 2.61 -3.95
C GLN A 80 4.14 1.69 -5.17
N ILE A 81 3.26 1.99 -6.13
CA ILE A 81 3.16 1.21 -7.38
C ILE A 81 4.40 1.46 -8.27
N GLN A 82 4.89 2.70 -8.33
CA GLN A 82 6.08 3.05 -9.13
C GLN A 82 7.34 2.27 -8.71
N VAL A 83 7.46 1.92 -7.43
CA VAL A 83 8.60 1.15 -6.88
C VAL A 83 8.38 -0.38 -6.93
N GLY A 84 7.35 -0.83 -7.63
CA GLY A 84 7.14 -2.25 -7.95
C GLY A 84 6.18 -3.02 -7.05
N THR A 85 5.42 -2.35 -6.17
CA THR A 85 4.28 -3.03 -5.55
C THR A 85 3.18 -3.31 -6.58
N SER A 86 2.44 -4.39 -6.40
CA SER A 86 1.41 -4.85 -7.33
C SER A 86 -0.01 -4.45 -6.93
N GLY A 87 -0.15 -3.48 -6.03
CA GLY A 87 -1.44 -2.96 -5.60
C GLY A 87 -1.54 -2.66 -4.11
N ASN A 88 -2.77 -2.64 -3.59
CA ASN A 88 -3.06 -2.21 -2.24
C ASN A 88 -4.19 -3.02 -1.60
N ALA A 89 -4.29 -2.94 -0.28
CA ALA A 89 -5.42 -3.46 0.46
C ALA A 89 -5.92 -2.41 1.47
N THR A 90 -7.02 -1.76 1.09
CA THR A 90 -7.55 -0.55 1.72
C THR A 90 -8.83 -0.83 2.49
N GLY A 91 -8.88 -0.36 3.74
CA GLY A 91 -10.04 -0.53 4.63
C GLY A 91 -10.68 0.81 4.98
N ARG A 92 -10.28 1.38 6.12
CA ARG A 92 -10.88 2.60 6.71
C ARG A 92 -10.97 3.80 5.76
N ASN A 93 -9.99 3.98 4.88
CA ASN A 93 -10.01 5.04 3.86
C ASN A 93 -11.18 4.91 2.85
N ILE A 94 -11.90 3.79 2.84
CA ILE A 94 -13.11 3.56 2.05
C ILE A 94 -14.33 3.49 2.96
N HIS A 95 -14.42 2.46 3.83
CA HIS A 95 -15.70 2.11 4.49
C HIS A 95 -16.12 3.05 5.64
N GLN A 96 -15.28 4.01 6.03
CA GLN A 96 -15.66 5.06 7.00
C GLN A 96 -16.21 6.32 6.33
N LYS A 97 -16.25 6.36 5.00
CA LYS A 97 -16.87 7.43 4.20
C LYS A 97 -18.36 7.15 3.97
N GLY A 98 -19.10 8.17 3.53
CA GLY A 98 -20.46 7.97 3.01
C GLY A 98 -20.44 7.09 1.75
N LEU A 99 -21.55 6.40 1.43
CA LEU A 99 -21.61 5.43 0.34
C LEU A 99 -21.11 6.00 -1.01
N LYS A 100 -21.55 7.21 -1.37
CA LYS A 100 -21.15 7.87 -2.62
C LYS A 100 -19.64 8.13 -2.67
N GLU A 101 -19.09 8.70 -1.60
CA GLU A 101 -17.64 8.95 -1.47
C GLU A 101 -16.83 7.64 -1.41
N ALA A 102 -17.36 6.58 -0.78
CA ALA A 102 -16.70 5.28 -0.72
C ALA A 102 -16.57 4.66 -2.11
N VAL A 103 -17.62 4.74 -2.94
CA VAL A 103 -17.59 4.30 -4.34
C VAL A 103 -16.58 5.14 -5.15
N ALA A 104 -16.63 6.46 -5.01
CA ALA A 104 -15.67 7.36 -5.67
C ALA A 104 -14.21 7.03 -5.28
N MET A 105 -13.96 6.72 -4.00
CA MET A 105 -12.65 6.31 -3.51
C MET A 105 -12.20 4.98 -4.15
N CYS A 106 -13.08 3.98 -4.24
CA CYS A 106 -12.77 2.72 -4.92
C CYS A 106 -12.41 2.92 -6.40
N ASN A 107 -13.14 3.79 -7.10
CA ASN A 107 -12.87 4.11 -8.50
C ASN A 107 -11.52 4.81 -8.68
N ALA A 108 -11.19 5.77 -7.80
CA ALA A 108 -9.90 6.44 -7.82
C ALA A 108 -8.73 5.47 -7.55
N ILE A 109 -8.86 4.59 -6.55
CA ILE A 109 -7.86 3.56 -6.24
C ILE A 109 -7.65 2.61 -7.43
N SER A 110 -8.76 2.18 -8.05
CA SER A 110 -8.74 1.27 -9.20
C SER A 110 -8.06 1.91 -10.42
N ALA A 111 -8.32 3.19 -10.65
CA ALA A 111 -7.70 3.93 -11.75
C ALA A 111 -6.16 3.97 -11.65
N ILE A 112 -5.61 4.08 -10.44
CA ILE A 112 -4.16 3.99 -10.24
C ILE A 112 -3.67 2.55 -10.41
N THR A 113 -4.36 1.60 -9.76
CA THR A 113 -3.86 0.22 -9.62
C THR A 113 -3.98 -0.60 -10.89
N PHE A 114 -5.03 -0.39 -11.68
CA PHE A 114 -5.36 -1.19 -12.86
C PHE A 114 -5.21 -0.42 -14.17
N ASP A 115 -5.55 0.87 -14.18
CA ASP A 115 -5.55 1.68 -15.42
C ASP A 115 -4.27 2.49 -15.61
N GLY A 116 -3.33 2.44 -14.66
CA GLY A 116 -2.06 3.17 -14.74
C GLY A 116 -2.18 4.69 -14.68
N LYS A 117 -3.29 5.22 -14.15
CA LYS A 117 -3.50 6.68 -14.04
C LYS A 117 -2.58 7.29 -12.98
N SER A 118 -2.27 8.58 -13.18
CA SER A 118 -1.54 9.37 -12.18
C SER A 118 -2.37 9.59 -10.90
N SER A 119 -1.70 9.93 -9.80
CA SER A 119 -2.39 10.33 -8.56
C SER A 119 -3.30 11.55 -8.78
N GLN A 120 -2.89 12.47 -9.64
CA GLN A 120 -3.65 13.67 -9.97
C GLN A 120 -4.94 13.34 -10.73
N ASP A 121 -4.87 12.48 -11.74
CA ASP A 121 -6.05 12.05 -12.52
C ASP A 121 -7.03 11.27 -11.63
N ALA A 122 -6.51 10.39 -10.78
CA ALA A 122 -7.32 9.64 -9.83
C ALA A 122 -8.00 10.56 -8.80
N PHE A 123 -7.31 11.60 -8.33
CA PHE A 123 -7.89 12.59 -7.44
C PHE A 123 -8.98 13.41 -8.14
N SER A 124 -8.75 13.84 -9.38
CA SER A 124 -9.78 14.53 -10.18
C SER A 124 -11.01 13.64 -10.41
N LEU A 125 -10.82 12.34 -10.66
CA LEU A 125 -11.91 11.38 -10.78
C LEU A 125 -12.73 11.26 -9.49
N TYR A 126 -12.06 11.21 -8.33
CA TYR A 126 -12.72 11.19 -7.02
C TYR A 126 -13.59 12.46 -6.82
N GLU A 127 -13.03 13.64 -7.08
CA GLU A 127 -13.74 14.92 -6.88
C GLU A 127 -14.97 15.07 -7.78
N GLN A 128 -14.94 14.52 -8.99
CA GLN A 128 -16.08 14.54 -9.91
C GLN A 128 -17.23 13.61 -9.47
N GLN A 129 -16.91 12.58 -8.69
CA GLN A 129 -17.85 11.52 -8.33
C GLN A 129 -18.36 11.61 -6.88
N LYS A 130 -17.71 12.40 -6.02
CA LYS A 130 -18.09 12.55 -4.61
C LYS A 130 -19.38 13.36 -4.43
#